data_AF-A0A2D4RTT3-F1
#
_entry.id   AF-A0A2D4RTT3-F1
#
_cell.length_a   1.000
_cell.length_b   1.000
_cell.length_c   1.000
_cell.angle_alpha   90.00
_cell.angle_beta   90.00
_cell.angle_gamma   90.00
#
_symmetry.space_group_name_H-M   'P 1'
#
loop_
_entity.id
_entity.type
_entity.pdbx_description
1 polymer ?
#
loop_
_entity_poly.entity_id
_entity_poly.type
_entity_poly.pdbx_seq_one_letter_code
_entity_poly.pdbx_strand_id
1 'polypeptide(L)'
;MNADKLQEWVVRRLNQFFASGIYPKDSMAMHWFLADLIQEPDLMAYLRAQEQIVSELIKSVRDVLPKHVRLNLIPTVQRPTAGCWIEGTGLTKLSELFDGVDSCAYQNGADEIFMDSWDVRRRVGDEVSLNFILRPAPPDLDSKAQLLSVVEQLKTLQPCGISFYNYGFLPEPNLLWAQEAFALLD
;
A
#
# COMPACT_ATOMS: atom_id res chain seq x y z
N MET A 1 -9.17 25.09 -5.03
CA MET A 1 -9.54 24.63 -3.68
C MET A 1 -9.69 25.84 -2.77
N ASN A 2 -10.85 26.01 -2.16
CA ASN A 2 -11.05 26.91 -1.05
C ASN A 2 -10.82 26.11 0.25
N ALA A 3 -9.60 26.18 0.78
CA ALA A 3 -9.17 25.38 1.94
C ALA A 3 -10.06 25.62 3.17
N ASP A 4 -10.38 26.88 3.44
CA ASP A 4 -11.16 27.27 4.62
C ASP A 4 -12.58 26.71 4.56
N LYS A 5 -13.25 26.85 3.41
CA LYS A 5 -14.59 26.28 3.21
C LYS A 5 -14.60 24.75 3.26
N LEU A 6 -13.57 24.11 2.68
CA LEU A 6 -13.44 22.66 2.76
C LEU A 6 -13.25 22.21 4.21
N GLN A 7 -12.41 22.90 4.97
CA GLN A 7 -12.20 22.61 6.39
C GLN A 7 -13.50 22.74 7.19
N GLU A 8 -14.24 23.84 7.02
CA GLU A 8 -15.55 24.03 7.65
C GLU A 8 -16.53 22.89 7.30
N TRP A 9 -16.56 22.49 6.03
CA TRP A 9 -17.39 21.40 5.56
C TRP A 9 -17.02 20.06 6.20
N VAL A 10 -15.72 19.70 6.21
CA VAL A 10 -15.21 18.44 6.79
C VAL A 10 -15.48 18.40 8.29
N VAL A 11 -15.19 19.48 9.02
CA VAL A 11 -15.44 19.58 10.47
C VAL A 11 -16.91 19.34 10.77
N ARG A 12 -17.82 19.96 10.01
CA ARG A 12 -19.27 19.74 10.18
C ARG A 12 -19.66 18.29 9.95
N ARG A 13 -19.14 17.62 8.92
CA ARG A 13 -19.44 16.21 8.61
C ARG A 13 -18.93 15.27 9.70
N LEU A 14 -17.70 15.47 10.15
CA LEU A 14 -17.10 14.68 11.24
C LEU A 14 -17.87 14.86 12.55
N ASN A 15 -18.23 16.10 12.91
CA ASN A 15 -19.02 16.36 14.11
C ASN A 15 -20.40 15.66 14.07
N GLN A 16 -21.07 15.68 12.92
CA GLN A 16 -22.33 14.94 12.72
C GLN A 16 -22.13 13.43 12.86
N PHE A 17 -21.06 12.88 12.26
CA PHE A 17 -20.74 11.46 12.35
C PHE A 17 -20.44 11.03 13.79
N PHE A 18 -19.56 11.73 14.50
CA PHE A 18 -19.20 11.40 15.89
C PHE A 18 -20.37 11.58 16.86
N ALA A 19 -21.31 12.49 16.58
CA ALA A 19 -22.54 12.63 17.37
C ALA A 19 -23.60 11.55 17.09
N SER A 20 -23.45 10.76 16.02
CA SER A 20 -24.49 9.82 15.57
C SER A 20 -24.53 8.50 16.36
N GLY A 21 -23.41 8.08 16.95
CA GLY A 21 -23.27 6.75 17.54
C GLY A 21 -23.31 5.60 16.54
N ILE A 22 -23.20 5.87 15.24
CA ILE A 22 -23.24 4.87 14.17
C ILE A 22 -21.82 4.38 13.84
N TYR A 23 -21.66 3.07 13.67
CA TYR A 23 -20.41 2.41 13.28
C TYR A 23 -20.65 1.59 12.00
N PRO A 24 -20.51 2.20 10.80
CA PRO A 24 -20.77 1.51 9.55
C PRO A 24 -19.72 0.42 9.30
N LYS A 25 -20.10 -0.60 8.51
CA LYS A 25 -19.12 -1.53 7.93
C LYS A 25 -18.25 -0.78 6.91
N ASP A 26 -17.00 -1.19 6.72
CA ASP A 26 -16.05 -0.55 5.80
C ASP A 26 -16.60 -0.40 4.38
N SER A 27 -17.31 -1.40 3.87
CA SER A 27 -17.94 -1.33 2.55
C SER A 27 -18.97 -0.21 2.43
N MET A 28 -19.71 0.08 3.51
CA MET A 28 -20.67 1.18 3.55
C MET A 28 -19.96 2.53 3.71
N ALA A 29 -18.97 2.61 4.60
CA ALA A 29 -18.16 3.82 4.78
C ALA A 29 -17.48 4.25 3.49
N MET A 30 -16.99 3.30 2.69
CA MET A 30 -16.38 3.59 1.39
C MET A 30 -17.37 4.23 0.41
N HIS A 31 -18.61 3.75 0.35
CA HIS A 31 -19.63 4.38 -0.52
C HIS A 31 -20.03 5.77 -0.04
N TRP A 32 -20.05 6.02 1.28
CA TRP A 32 -20.27 7.36 1.83
C TRP A 32 -19.14 8.31 1.43
N PHE A 33 -17.89 7.86 1.56
CA PHE A 33 -16.72 8.64 1.14
C PHE A 33 -16.74 8.95 -0.36
N LEU A 34 -17.09 7.97 -1.21
CA LEU A 34 -17.24 8.21 -2.65
C LEU A 34 -18.33 9.24 -2.95
N ALA A 35 -19.45 9.22 -2.23
CA ALA A 35 -20.50 10.22 -2.37
C ALA A 35 -20.00 11.63 -1.96
N ASP A 36 -19.25 11.72 -0.86
CA ASP A 36 -18.63 12.96 -0.39
C ASP A 36 -17.62 13.51 -1.42
N LEU A 37 -16.81 12.66 -2.07
CA LEU A 37 -15.89 13.07 -3.16
C LEU A 37 -16.62 13.62 -4.39
N ILE A 38 -17.79 13.10 -4.72
CA ILE A 38 -18.62 13.58 -5.84
C ILE A 38 -19.28 14.91 -5.49
N GLN A 39 -19.74 15.06 -4.24
CA GLN A 39 -20.47 16.24 -3.78
C GLN A 39 -19.58 17.43 -3.45
N GLU A 40 -18.34 17.17 -2.99
CA GLU A 40 -17.39 18.20 -2.59
C GLU A 40 -16.11 18.10 -3.45
N PRO A 41 -16.07 18.76 -4.62
CA PRO A 41 -14.91 18.72 -5.52
C PRO A 41 -13.60 19.21 -4.90
N ASP A 42 -13.67 20.09 -3.89
CA ASP A 42 -12.47 20.57 -3.22
C ASP A 42 -11.81 19.47 -2.36
N LEU A 43 -12.55 18.44 -1.94
CA LEU A 43 -11.98 17.27 -1.26
C LEU A 43 -11.05 16.48 -2.19
N MET A 44 -11.46 16.27 -3.45
CA MET A 44 -10.61 15.65 -4.46
C MET A 44 -9.39 16.54 -4.78
N ALA A 45 -9.58 17.86 -4.84
CA ALA A 45 -8.47 18.80 -5.04
C ALA A 45 -7.46 18.75 -3.89
N TYR A 46 -7.93 18.60 -2.65
CA TYR A 46 -7.09 18.42 -1.47
C TYR A 46 -6.25 17.14 -1.54
N LEU A 47 -6.86 16.00 -1.86
CA LEU A 47 -6.14 14.72 -1.99
C LEU A 47 -5.04 14.79 -3.06
N ARG A 48 -5.33 15.44 -4.19
CA ARG A 48 -4.33 15.68 -5.24
C ARG A 48 -3.21 16.60 -4.78
N ALA A 49 -3.52 17.63 -3.97
CA ALA A 49 -2.51 18.50 -3.39
C ALA A 49 -1.60 17.73 -2.42
N GLN A 50 -2.15 16.81 -1.61
CA GLN A 50 -1.35 15.92 -0.76
C GLN A 50 -0.41 15.04 -1.60
N GLU A 51 -0.93 14.41 -2.65
CA GLU A 51 -0.11 13.60 -3.57
C GLU A 51 1.02 14.41 -4.21
N GLN A 52 0.73 15.65 -4.61
CA GLN A 52 1.73 16.56 -5.17
C GLN A 52 2.82 16.90 -4.16
N ILE A 53 2.47 17.25 -2.93
CA ILE A 53 3.43 17.62 -1.88
C ILE A 53 4.39 16.45 -1.59
N VAL A 54 3.86 15.24 -1.45
CA VAL A 54 4.67 14.04 -1.21
C VAL A 54 5.57 13.75 -2.42
N SER A 55 5.05 13.87 -3.63
CA SER A 55 5.82 13.72 -4.87
C SER A 55 6.98 14.72 -4.98
N GLU A 56 6.75 15.99 -4.61
CA GLU A 56 7.79 17.03 -4.61
C GLU A 56 8.87 16.76 -3.55
N LEU A 57 8.47 16.32 -2.35
CA LEU A 57 9.41 15.89 -1.32
C LEU A 57 10.30 14.75 -1.82
N ILE A 58 9.71 13.72 -2.43
CA ILE A 58 10.43 12.58 -3.01
C ILE A 58 11.42 13.04 -4.08
N LYS A 59 10.98 13.93 -4.98
CA LYS A 59 11.85 14.48 -6.01
C LYS A 59 13.06 15.20 -5.40
N SER A 60 12.86 15.97 -4.32
CA SER A 60 13.97 16.62 -3.62
C SER A 60 14.97 15.64 -3.02
N VAL A 61 14.50 14.48 -2.53
CA VAL A 61 15.37 13.38 -2.07
C VAL A 61 16.14 12.79 -3.24
N ARG A 62 15.47 12.54 -4.36
CA ARG A 62 16.12 11.99 -5.57
C ARG A 62 17.21 12.91 -6.11
N ASP A 63 16.97 14.23 -6.11
CA ASP A 63 17.90 15.24 -6.64
C ASP A 63 19.22 15.32 -5.84
N VAL A 64 19.20 14.97 -4.55
CA VAL A 64 20.41 14.97 -3.69
C VAL A 64 21.12 13.62 -3.63
N LEU A 65 20.44 12.52 -3.98
CA LEU A 65 21.03 11.19 -3.96
C LEU A 65 21.96 10.96 -5.15
N PRO A 66 23.13 10.32 -4.97
CA PRO A 66 24.00 9.95 -6.09
C PRO A 66 23.26 9.14 -7.16
N LYS A 67 23.51 9.43 -8.45
CA LYS A 67 22.77 8.81 -9.58
C LYS A 67 22.81 7.28 -9.63
N HIS A 68 23.81 6.65 -9.02
CA HIS A 68 23.96 5.20 -8.99
C HIS A 68 23.21 4.53 -7.83
N VAL A 69 22.70 5.31 -6.87
CA VAL A 69 21.92 4.80 -5.74
C VAL A 69 20.49 4.62 -6.21
N ARG A 70 19.96 3.39 -6.11
CA ARG A 70 18.54 3.11 -6.37
C ARG A 70 17.68 3.63 -5.21
N LEU A 71 16.53 4.19 -5.56
CA LEU A 71 15.51 4.65 -4.63
C LEU A 71 14.22 3.86 -4.91
N ASN A 72 13.90 2.93 -4.02
CA ASN A 72 12.61 2.24 -4.01
C ASN A 72 11.68 2.86 -2.96
N LEU A 73 10.37 2.70 -3.15
CA LEU A 73 9.36 3.14 -2.17
C LEU A 73 8.49 2.00 -1.67
N ILE A 74 8.19 2.02 -0.37
CA ILE A 74 7.05 1.33 0.21
C ILE A 74 5.86 2.30 0.18
N PRO A 75 4.82 2.06 -0.65
CA PRO A 75 3.74 3.03 -0.86
C PRO A 75 2.86 3.20 0.37
N THR A 76 2.63 2.11 1.10
CA THR A 76 1.89 2.08 2.36
C THR A 76 2.12 0.74 3.07
N VAL A 77 1.82 0.70 4.36
CA VAL A 77 1.63 -0.55 5.13
C VAL A 77 0.15 -0.83 5.43
N GLN A 78 -0.75 0.03 4.95
CA GLN A 78 -2.20 -0.10 5.08
C GLN A 78 -2.77 -1.09 4.06
N ARG A 79 -4.02 -1.50 4.31
CA ARG A 79 -4.72 -2.52 3.52
C ARG A 79 -6.06 -1.97 3.02
N PRO A 80 -6.40 -2.16 1.73
CA PRO A 80 -5.53 -2.62 0.65
C PRO A 80 -4.46 -1.60 0.27
N THR A 81 -3.44 -2.04 -0.47
CA THR A 81 -2.33 -1.17 -0.92
C THR A 81 -2.84 0.01 -1.77
N ALA A 82 -3.95 -0.19 -2.48
CA ALA A 82 -4.64 0.87 -3.23
C ALA A 82 -5.12 2.04 -2.34
N GLY A 83 -5.18 1.87 -1.01
CA GLY A 83 -5.50 2.91 -0.03
C GLY A 83 -4.36 3.89 0.27
N CYS A 84 -3.18 3.73 -0.33
CA CYS A 84 -2.00 4.58 -0.12
C CYS A 84 -2.22 6.08 -0.40
N TRP A 85 -3.29 6.44 -1.12
CA TRP A 85 -3.72 7.84 -1.30
C TRP A 85 -4.04 8.56 0.01
N ILE A 86 -4.41 7.83 1.08
CA ILE A 86 -4.63 8.40 2.42
C ILE A 86 -3.33 9.01 2.96
N GLU A 87 -2.20 8.40 2.62
CA GLU A 87 -0.85 8.82 3.02
C GLU A 87 -0.23 9.77 1.98
N GLY A 88 -1.01 10.20 0.98
CA GLY A 88 -0.57 11.11 -0.07
C GLY A 88 0.31 10.47 -1.13
N THR A 89 0.21 9.16 -1.38
CA THR A 89 0.90 8.52 -2.50
C THR A 89 -0.09 7.89 -3.48
N GLY A 90 0.33 7.72 -4.74
CA GLY A 90 -0.49 7.09 -5.77
C GLY A 90 0.33 6.13 -6.62
N LEU A 91 -0.06 4.85 -6.65
CA LEU A 91 0.73 3.77 -7.30
C LEU A 91 1.17 4.09 -8.74
N THR A 92 0.33 4.74 -9.54
CA THR A 92 0.68 5.14 -10.92
C THR A 92 1.65 6.31 -10.97
N LYS A 93 1.56 7.27 -10.04
CA LYS A 93 2.47 8.41 -9.98
C LYS A 93 3.85 8.00 -9.48
N LEU A 94 3.88 7.02 -8.56
CA LEU A 94 5.10 6.49 -7.97
C LEU A 94 6.01 5.82 -9.01
N SER A 95 5.48 5.13 -10.00
CA SER A 95 6.31 4.51 -11.04
C SER A 95 7.13 5.52 -11.87
N GLU A 96 6.77 6.80 -11.86
CA GLU A 96 7.49 7.87 -12.56
C GLU A 96 8.67 8.44 -11.74
N LEU A 97 8.66 8.26 -10.42
CA LEU A 97 9.55 8.96 -9.48
C LEU A 97 10.61 8.06 -8.82
N PHE A 98 10.42 6.74 -8.90
CA PHE A 98 11.23 5.74 -8.20
C PHE A 98 11.89 4.76 -9.16
N ASP A 99 13.00 4.17 -8.72
CA ASP A 99 13.66 3.08 -9.42
C ASP A 99 12.94 1.73 -9.21
N GLY A 100 11.97 1.68 -8.30
CA GLY A 100 11.15 0.51 -7.99
C GLY A 100 10.17 0.72 -6.84
N VAL A 101 9.32 -0.28 -6.62
CA VAL A 101 8.31 -0.33 -5.56
C VAL A 101 8.54 -1.57 -4.71
N ASP A 102 8.57 -1.40 -3.40
CA ASP A 102 8.60 -2.49 -2.42
C ASP A 102 7.21 -2.59 -1.77
N SER A 103 6.31 -3.37 -2.37
CA SER A 103 4.92 -3.45 -1.93
C SER A 103 4.78 -4.38 -0.73
N CYS A 104 4.26 -3.87 0.38
CA CYS A 104 3.87 -4.69 1.52
C CYS A 104 2.66 -5.55 1.17
N ALA A 105 2.90 -6.83 0.92
CA ALA A 105 1.91 -7.84 0.59
C ALA A 105 1.22 -8.34 1.88
N TYR A 106 0.62 -7.41 2.62
CA TYR A 106 -0.01 -7.66 3.91
C TYR A 106 -1.51 -7.75 3.76
N GLN A 107 -2.05 -8.97 3.69
CA GLN A 107 -3.49 -9.24 3.71
C GLN A 107 -3.78 -10.51 4.49
N ASN A 108 -5.06 -10.80 4.72
CA ASN A 108 -5.45 -11.99 5.46
C ASN A 108 -5.45 -13.22 4.55
N GLY A 109 -4.34 -13.97 4.58
CA GLY A 109 -4.19 -15.21 3.84
C GLY A 109 -3.80 -15.03 2.37
N ALA A 110 -3.63 -16.16 1.69
CA ALA A 110 -2.95 -16.19 0.41
C ALA A 110 -3.70 -15.50 -0.73
N ASP A 111 -5.01 -15.73 -0.79
CA ASP A 111 -5.85 -15.23 -1.88
C ASP A 111 -5.94 -13.70 -1.85
N GLU A 112 -6.17 -13.10 -0.68
CA GLU A 112 -6.24 -11.64 -0.55
C GLU A 112 -4.88 -11.00 -0.84
N ILE A 113 -3.78 -11.62 -0.40
CA ILE A 113 -2.42 -11.15 -0.71
C ILE A 113 -2.21 -11.10 -2.22
N PHE A 114 -2.57 -12.16 -2.94
CA PHE A 114 -2.42 -12.21 -4.39
C PHE A 114 -3.32 -11.20 -5.09
N MET A 115 -4.58 -11.06 -4.67
CA MET A 115 -5.52 -10.09 -5.27
C MET A 115 -5.04 -8.64 -5.13
N ASP A 116 -4.56 -8.24 -3.94
CA ASP A 116 -4.01 -6.90 -3.72
C ASP A 116 -2.71 -6.69 -4.51
N SER A 117 -1.81 -7.68 -4.49
CA SER A 117 -0.53 -7.64 -5.21
C SER A 117 -0.73 -7.57 -6.74
N TRP A 118 -1.76 -8.24 -7.26
CA TRP A 118 -2.13 -8.15 -8.66
C TRP A 118 -2.59 -6.73 -9.05
N ASP A 119 -3.41 -6.07 -8.22
CA ASP A 119 -3.84 -4.69 -8.50
C ASP A 119 -2.65 -3.72 -8.40
N VAL A 120 -1.70 -3.96 -7.49
CA VAL A 120 -0.43 -3.21 -7.44
C VAL A 120 0.33 -3.35 -8.74
N ARG A 121 0.64 -4.58 -9.18
CA ARG A 121 1.34 -4.84 -10.46
C ARG A 121 0.63 -4.14 -11.63
N ARG A 122 -0.69 -4.26 -11.72
CA ARG A 122 -1.50 -3.62 -12.78
C ARG A 122 -1.38 -2.10 -12.80
N ARG A 123 -1.25 -1.45 -11.63
CA ARG A 123 -1.20 0.03 -11.53
C ARG A 123 0.18 0.63 -11.72
N VAL A 124 1.22 -0.07 -11.25
CA VAL A 124 2.60 0.38 -11.43
C VAL A 124 3.10 0.07 -12.84
N GLY A 125 2.58 -0.98 -13.47
CA GLY A 125 2.94 -1.42 -14.82
C GLY A 125 3.99 -2.54 -14.82
N ASP A 126 4.19 -3.13 -15.99
CA ASP A 126 5.04 -4.32 -16.15
C ASP A 126 6.54 -3.98 -16.12
N GLU A 127 6.91 -2.78 -16.58
CA GLU A 127 8.30 -2.33 -16.66
C GLU A 127 8.88 -1.87 -15.32
N VAL A 128 8.03 -1.62 -14.32
CA VAL A 128 8.48 -1.14 -13.01
C VAL A 128 9.03 -2.29 -12.20
N SER A 129 10.23 -2.08 -11.66
CA SER A 129 10.85 -2.97 -10.68
C SER A 129 9.94 -3.07 -9.45
N LEU A 130 9.30 -4.22 -9.24
CA LEU A 130 8.37 -4.45 -8.14
C LEU A 130 8.87 -5.59 -7.28
N ASN A 131 9.04 -5.34 -5.98
CA ASN A 131 9.29 -6.35 -4.97
C ASN A 131 8.07 -6.50 -4.07
N PHE A 132 7.92 -7.68 -3.47
CA PHE A 132 6.91 -7.92 -2.44
C PHE A 132 7.56 -8.16 -1.09
N ILE A 133 6.99 -7.57 -0.04
CA ILE A 133 7.39 -7.79 1.34
C ILE A 133 6.28 -8.59 2.03
N LEU A 134 6.61 -9.79 2.49
CA LEU A 134 5.69 -10.67 3.23
C LEU A 134 6.01 -10.67 4.71
N ARG A 135 4.98 -10.82 5.55
CA ARG A 135 5.15 -11.09 6.98
C ARG A 135 4.76 -12.55 7.23
N PRO A 136 5.72 -13.46 7.50
CA PRO A 136 5.44 -14.89 7.64
C PRO A 136 4.88 -15.22 9.04
N ALA A 137 3.83 -14.52 9.46
CA ALA A 137 3.21 -14.66 10.78
C ALA A 137 1.79 -14.07 10.80
N PRO A 138 0.96 -14.42 11.80
CA PRO A 138 -0.31 -13.76 12.03
C PRO A 138 -0.12 -12.24 12.22
N PRO A 139 -1.10 -11.41 11.84
CA PRO A 139 -2.42 -11.77 11.30
C PRO A 139 -2.46 -12.05 9.79
N ASP A 140 -1.32 -12.12 9.09
CA ASP A 140 -1.34 -12.22 7.62
C ASP A 140 -1.30 -13.66 7.14
N LEU A 141 -0.44 -14.45 7.79
CA LEU A 141 -0.18 -15.84 7.43
C LEU A 141 -0.11 -16.69 8.70
N ASP A 142 -1.03 -17.63 8.82
CA ASP A 142 -1.18 -18.45 10.01
C ASP A 142 -0.42 -19.78 9.91
N SER A 143 0.15 -20.09 8.74
CA SER A 143 0.87 -21.34 8.52
C SER A 143 1.96 -21.24 7.45
N LYS A 144 2.94 -22.14 7.54
CA LYS A 144 3.94 -22.36 6.48
C LYS A 144 3.29 -22.63 5.12
N ALA A 145 2.23 -23.45 5.08
CA ALA A 145 1.57 -23.82 3.84
C ALA A 145 1.00 -22.59 3.11
N GLN A 146 0.39 -21.65 3.85
CA GLN A 146 -0.06 -20.39 3.29
C GLN A 146 1.10 -19.54 2.77
N LEU A 147 2.21 -19.42 3.52
CA LEU A 147 3.39 -18.68 3.07
C LEU A 147 3.94 -19.22 1.73
N LEU A 148 4.15 -20.53 1.63
CA LEU A 148 4.66 -21.15 0.41
C LEU A 148 3.67 -20.97 -0.76
N SER A 149 2.37 -21.09 -0.50
CA SER A 149 1.35 -20.84 -1.53
C SER A 149 1.37 -19.40 -2.03
N VAL A 150 1.51 -18.42 -1.15
CA VAL A 150 1.64 -17.00 -1.53
C VAL A 150 2.87 -16.76 -2.38
N VAL A 151 4.01 -17.31 -2.00
CA VAL A 151 5.26 -17.12 -2.76
C VAL A 151 5.13 -17.65 -4.19
N GLU A 152 4.53 -18.82 -4.38
CA GLU A 152 4.26 -19.34 -5.72
C GLU A 152 3.28 -18.49 -6.52
N GLN A 153 2.21 -17.99 -5.88
CA GLN A 153 1.26 -17.10 -6.54
C GLN A 153 1.92 -15.77 -6.94
N LEU A 154 2.69 -15.15 -6.04
CA LEU A 154 3.37 -13.87 -6.31
C LEU A 154 4.43 -13.98 -7.41
N LYS A 155 5.11 -15.11 -7.57
CA LYS A 155 6.05 -15.34 -8.69
C LYS A 155 5.39 -15.14 -10.06
N THR A 156 4.09 -15.42 -10.19
CA THR A 156 3.35 -15.21 -11.44
C THR A 156 3.23 -13.73 -11.84
N LEU A 157 3.43 -12.81 -10.88
CA LEU A 157 3.44 -11.35 -11.10
C LEU A 157 4.84 -10.81 -11.48
N GLN A 158 5.80 -11.71 -11.71
CA GLN A 158 7.18 -11.42 -12.12
C GLN A 158 7.86 -10.35 -11.24
N PRO A 159 7.92 -10.55 -9.91
CA PRO A 159 8.60 -9.60 -9.04
C PRO A 159 10.12 -9.65 -9.27
N CYS A 160 10.81 -8.54 -8.99
CA CYS A 160 12.27 -8.51 -8.92
C CYS A 160 12.81 -9.20 -7.65
N GLY A 161 11.95 -9.41 -6.66
CA GLY A 161 12.31 -10.06 -5.41
C GLY A 161 11.13 -10.19 -4.46
N ILE A 162 11.23 -11.16 -3.56
CA ILE A 162 10.34 -11.32 -2.41
C ILE A 162 11.20 -11.30 -1.15
N SER A 163 10.78 -10.50 -0.17
CA SER A 163 11.47 -10.32 1.11
C SER A 163 10.53 -10.59 2.28
N PHE A 164 11.10 -10.85 3.45
CA PHE A 164 10.32 -11.19 4.65
C PHE A 164 10.55 -10.21 5.79
N TYR A 165 9.47 -9.56 6.22
CA TYR A 165 9.43 -8.72 7.41
C TYR A 165 9.04 -9.54 8.64
N ASN A 166 10.00 -9.73 9.53
CA ASN A 166 10.23 -8.89 10.71
C ASN A 166 11.40 -9.54 11.46
N TYR A 167 12.55 -9.63 10.79
CA TYR A 167 13.70 -10.38 11.28
C TYR A 167 14.13 -9.85 12.67
N GLY A 168 14.30 -10.76 13.62
CA GLY A 168 14.54 -10.45 15.05
C GLY A 168 13.29 -10.51 15.94
N PHE A 169 12.08 -10.43 15.37
CA PHE A 169 10.81 -10.58 16.11
C PHE A 169 10.00 -11.81 15.69
N LEU A 170 10.37 -12.44 14.57
CA LEU A 170 9.75 -13.70 14.16
C LEU A 170 10.16 -14.83 15.11
N PRO A 171 9.21 -15.68 15.55
CA PRO A 171 9.54 -16.93 16.22
C PRO A 171 10.44 -17.80 15.33
N GLU A 172 11.32 -18.59 15.94
CA GLU A 172 12.22 -19.50 15.22
C GLU A 172 11.51 -20.41 14.20
N PRO A 173 10.34 -21.02 14.49
CA PRO A 173 9.61 -21.79 13.48
C PRO A 173 9.27 -20.98 12.22
N ASN A 174 8.92 -19.71 12.37
CA ASN A 174 8.56 -18.83 11.25
C ASN A 174 9.79 -18.41 10.43
N LEU A 175 10.97 -18.37 11.04
CA LEU A 175 12.23 -18.19 10.31
C LEU A 175 12.52 -19.40 9.40
N LEU A 176 12.21 -20.62 9.86
CA LEU A 176 12.33 -21.82 9.02
C LEU A 176 11.33 -21.80 7.86
N TRP A 177 10.12 -21.24 8.06
CA TRP A 177 9.17 -21.04 6.97
C TRP A 177 9.75 -20.10 5.90
N ALA A 178 10.36 -18.98 6.32
CA ALA A 178 11.00 -18.04 5.41
C ALA A 178 12.20 -18.67 4.67
N GLN A 179 12.99 -19.53 5.35
CA GLN A 179 14.07 -20.28 4.71
C GLN A 179 13.56 -21.20 3.60
N GLU A 180 12.50 -21.98 3.87
CA GLU A 180 11.89 -22.84 2.85
C GLU A 180 11.26 -22.02 1.70
N ALA A 181 10.70 -20.85 2.02
CA ALA A 181 10.15 -19.94 1.03
C ALA A 181 11.24 -19.33 0.12
N PHE A 182 12.42 -19.01 0.65
CA PHE A 182 13.55 -18.55 -0.17
C PHE A 182 13.98 -19.61 -1.19
N ALA A 183 13.94 -20.89 -0.84
CA ALA A 183 14.29 -21.98 -1.76
C ALA A 183 13.33 -22.12 -2.96
N LEU A 184 12.17 -21.43 -2.95
CA LEU A 184 11.26 -21.35 -4.09
C LEU A 184 11.58 -20.20 -5.05
N LEU A 185 12.50 -19.30 -4.67
CA LEU A 185 12.89 -18.10 -5.42
C LEU A 185 14.20 -18.31 -6.22
N ASP A 186 14.96 -19.35 -5.89
CA ASP A 186 16.14 -19.83 -6.64
C ASP A 186 15.72 -20.56 -7.93
#